data_AF-A0A519KET0-F1
#
_entry.id   AF-A0A519KET0-F1
#
_cell.length_a   1.000
_cell.length_b   1.000
_cell.length_c   1.000
_cell.angle_alpha   90.00
_cell.angle_beta   90.00
_cell.angle_gamma   90.00
#
_symmetry.space_group_name_H-M   'P 1'
#
loop_
_entity.id
_entity.type
_entity.pdbx_description
1 polymer ?
#
loop_
_entity_poly.entity_id
_entity_poly.type
_entity_poly.pdbx_seq_one_letter_code
_entity_poly.pdbx_strand_id
1 'polypeptide(L)'
;MNNNDIFKKLRVALMLRDDQIVDILQLVDFRISKAELGAFFRNPDHPNYMECGDQVLRNFLNGLVIHLRGTKENPKNPQEVLGKPAVSITTAKTKTTAAKPASNPQAKKPADKKKPPVRVVENVKFNNGKDRKKK
;
A
#
# COMPACT_ATOMS: atom_id res chain seq x y z
N MET A 1 -29.19 10.67 -4.22
CA MET A 1 -28.24 9.70 -3.62
C MET A 1 -27.10 9.57 -4.60
N ASN A 2 -25.93 10.09 -4.26
CA ASN A 2 -24.74 10.10 -5.11
C ASN A 2 -23.79 8.93 -4.72
N ASN A 3 -22.77 8.66 -5.51
CA ASN A 3 -21.77 7.60 -5.27
C ASN A 3 -21.08 7.75 -3.91
N ASN A 4 -20.78 8.98 -3.49
CA ASN A 4 -20.23 9.25 -2.16
C ASN A 4 -21.17 8.78 -1.04
N ASP A 5 -22.48 8.98 -1.20
CA ASP A 5 -23.49 8.53 -0.21
C ASP A 5 -23.54 7.00 -0.15
N ILE A 6 -23.51 6.34 -1.31
CA ILE A 6 -23.50 4.88 -1.41
C ILE A 6 -22.25 4.35 -0.71
N PHE A 7 -21.09 4.90 -1.02
CA PHE A 7 -19.83 4.45 -0.46
C PHE A 7 -19.77 4.67 1.05
N LYS A 8 -20.24 5.84 1.54
CA LYS A 8 -20.35 6.14 2.97
C LYS A 8 -21.30 5.17 3.69
N LYS A 9 -22.46 4.86 3.08
CA LYS A 9 -23.41 3.89 3.64
C LYS A 9 -22.82 2.48 3.72
N LEU A 10 -22.12 2.03 2.68
CA LEU A 10 -21.47 0.71 2.65
C LEU A 10 -20.37 0.59 3.72
N ARG A 11 -19.56 1.64 3.89
CA ARG A 11 -18.55 1.70 4.96
C ARG A 11 -19.20 1.49 6.33
N VAL A 12 -20.27 2.23 6.62
CA VAL A 12 -20.93 2.17 7.93
C VAL A 12 -21.66 0.83 8.12
N ALA A 13 -22.38 0.36 7.10
CA ALA A 13 -23.14 -0.89 7.16
C ALA A 13 -22.25 -2.12 7.41
N LEU A 14 -21.05 -2.13 6.85
CA LEU A 14 -20.08 -3.21 7.01
C LEU A 14 -19.04 -2.92 8.11
N MET A 15 -19.21 -1.82 8.87
CA MET A 15 -18.29 -1.39 9.95
C MET A 15 -16.81 -1.36 9.52
N LEU A 16 -16.54 -0.95 8.28
CA LEU A 16 -15.19 -0.95 7.71
C LEU A 16 -14.38 0.27 8.16
N ARG A 17 -13.12 0.02 8.55
CA ARG A 17 -12.12 1.07 8.74
C ARG A 17 -11.50 1.49 7.42
N ASP A 18 -10.96 2.70 7.36
CA ASP A 18 -10.29 3.23 6.15
C ASP A 18 -9.16 2.31 5.68
N ASP A 19 -8.40 1.74 6.61
CA ASP A 19 -7.33 0.76 6.33
C ASP A 19 -7.86 -0.47 5.60
N GLN A 20 -9.01 -0.99 6.05
CA GLN A 20 -9.63 -2.17 5.44
C GLN A 20 -10.16 -1.86 4.05
N ILE A 21 -10.69 -0.66 3.82
CA ILE A 21 -11.15 -0.25 2.50
C ILE A 21 -9.97 -0.17 1.51
N VAL A 22 -8.83 0.34 1.96
CA VAL A 22 -7.59 0.34 1.15
C VAL A 22 -7.17 -1.09 0.83
N ASP A 23 -7.17 -2.00 1.82
CA ASP A 23 -6.83 -3.40 1.61
C ASP A 23 -7.81 -4.10 0.63
N ILE A 24 -9.10 -3.78 0.70
CA ILE A 24 -10.13 -4.33 -0.20
C ILE A 24 -9.92 -3.85 -1.64
N LEU A 25 -9.65 -2.56 -1.83
CA LEU A 25 -9.34 -2.00 -3.15
C LEU A 25 -8.04 -2.55 -3.73
N GLN A 26 -7.10 -2.90 -2.86
CA GLN A 26 -5.85 -3.54 -3.27
C GLN A 26 -6.05 -4.91 -3.90
N LEU A 27 -7.10 -5.65 -3.54
CA LEU A 27 -7.42 -6.97 -4.10
C LEU A 27 -7.78 -6.93 -5.58
N VAL A 28 -8.21 -5.77 -6.08
CA VAL A 28 -8.55 -5.54 -7.49
C VAL A 28 -7.52 -4.64 -8.18
N ASP A 29 -6.30 -4.60 -7.63
CA ASP A 29 -5.17 -3.78 -8.10
C ASP A 29 -5.47 -2.28 -8.16
N PHE A 30 -6.48 -1.81 -7.43
CA PHE A 30 -6.82 -0.40 -7.33
C PHE A 30 -6.07 0.24 -6.16
N ARG A 31 -5.03 1.02 -6.48
CA ARG A 31 -4.22 1.75 -5.50
C ARG A 31 -4.91 3.05 -5.13
N ILE A 32 -5.23 3.21 -3.84
CA ILE A 32 -5.71 4.48 -3.29
C ILE A 32 -5.01 4.78 -1.96
N SER A 33 -4.70 6.05 -1.71
CA SER A 33 -4.18 6.49 -0.42
C SER A 33 -5.31 6.74 0.59
N LYS A 34 -4.98 6.67 1.89
CA LYS A 34 -5.95 7.03 2.96
C LYS A 34 -6.43 8.48 2.85
N ALA A 35 -5.59 9.37 2.33
CA ALA A 35 -5.91 10.80 2.17
C ALA A 35 -7.00 11.02 1.11
N GLU A 36 -6.88 10.35 -0.04
CA GLU A 36 -7.87 10.36 -1.13
C GLU A 36 -9.16 9.69 -0.68
N LEU A 37 -9.07 8.56 0.02
CA LEU A 37 -10.25 7.89 0.57
C LEU A 37 -11.00 8.79 1.55
N GLY A 38 -10.26 9.52 2.40
CA GLY A 38 -10.84 10.53 3.29
C GLY A 38 -11.56 11.64 2.54
N ALA A 39 -11.08 12.06 1.37
CA ALA A 39 -11.71 13.09 0.55
C ALA A 39 -13.11 12.71 0.06
N PHE A 40 -13.35 11.44 -0.26
CA PHE A 40 -14.67 10.96 -0.66
C PHE A 40 -15.73 11.04 0.44
N PHE A 41 -15.32 10.94 1.71
CA PHE A 41 -16.24 10.91 2.84
C PHE A 41 -16.53 12.28 3.46
N ARG A 42 -15.84 13.33 3.00
CA ARG A 42 -16.06 14.70 3.44
C ARG A 42 -17.41 15.24 2.97
N ASN A 43 -17.81 16.37 3.55
CA ASN A 43 -18.96 17.13 3.10
C ASN A 43 -18.64 17.85 1.78
N PRO A 44 -19.63 18.05 0.90
CA PRO A 44 -19.42 18.70 -0.40
C PRO A 44 -18.81 20.11 -0.30
N ASP A 45 -19.08 20.83 0.80
CA ASP A 45 -18.56 22.19 1.02
C ASP A 45 -17.10 22.24 1.51
N HIS A 46 -16.47 21.08 1.76
CA HIS A 46 -15.11 21.04 2.29
C HIS A 46 -14.08 21.24 1.16
N PRO A 47 -13.00 22.01 1.34
CA PRO A 47 -12.03 22.31 0.27
C PRO A 47 -11.35 21.06 -0.33
N ASN A 48 -11.11 20.05 0.50
CA ASN A 48 -10.56 18.75 0.09
C ASN A 48 -11.65 17.69 -0.15
N TYR A 49 -12.88 18.09 -0.49
CA TYR A 49 -13.92 17.17 -0.93
C TYR A 49 -13.60 16.69 -2.34
N MET A 50 -13.85 15.41 -2.59
CA MET A 50 -13.72 14.82 -3.92
C MET A 50 -14.94 13.95 -4.20
N GLU A 51 -15.47 14.06 -5.42
CA GLU A 51 -16.56 13.18 -5.87
C GLU A 51 -16.03 11.76 -6.11
N CYS A 52 -16.80 10.78 -5.65
CA CYS A 52 -16.51 9.37 -5.87
C CYS A 52 -16.99 8.99 -7.27
N GLY A 53 -16.06 8.74 -8.19
CA GLY A 53 -16.40 8.27 -9.52
C GLY A 53 -16.93 6.83 -9.52
N ASP A 54 -17.72 6.49 -10.55
CA ASP A 54 -18.26 5.12 -10.73
C ASP A 54 -17.17 4.06 -10.76
N GLN A 55 -15.98 4.40 -11.28
CA GLN A 55 -14.84 3.49 -11.35
C GLN A 55 -14.37 3.05 -9.96
N VAL A 56 -14.31 3.97 -9.00
CA VAL A 56 -13.90 3.68 -7.62
C VAL A 56 -14.95 2.78 -6.96
N LEU A 57 -16.23 3.14 -7.10
CA LEU A 57 -17.32 2.39 -6.50
C LEU A 57 -17.41 0.96 -7.09
N ARG A 58 -17.28 0.81 -8.41
CA ARG A 58 -17.24 -0.49 -9.09
C ARG A 58 -16.10 -1.37 -8.58
N ASN A 59 -14.89 -0.81 -8.49
CA ASN A 59 -13.72 -1.54 -8.00
C ASN A 59 -13.88 -1.93 -6.54
N PHE A 60 -14.43 -1.05 -5.70
CA PHE A 60 -14.72 -1.36 -4.31
C PHE A 60 -15.70 -2.52 -4.17
N LEU A 61 -16.80 -2.51 -4.93
CA LEU A 61 -17.79 -3.59 -4.93
C LEU A 61 -17.19 -4.92 -5.41
N ASN A 62 -16.36 -4.91 -6.46
CA ASN A 62 -15.63 -6.10 -6.91
C ASN A 62 -14.65 -6.60 -5.83
N GLY A 63 -13.96 -5.68 -5.16
CA GLY A 63 -13.09 -6.00 -4.02
C GLY A 63 -13.85 -6.63 -2.86
N LEU A 64 -15.06 -6.14 -2.54
CA LEU A 64 -15.92 -6.73 -1.52
C LEU A 64 -16.35 -8.17 -1.88
N VAL A 65 -16.64 -8.43 -3.15
CA VAL A 65 -16.93 -9.79 -3.64
C VAL A 65 -15.75 -10.71 -3.36
N ILE A 66 -14.52 -10.30 -3.70
CA ILE A 66 -13.31 -11.09 -3.44
C ILE A 66 -13.08 -11.26 -1.94
N HIS A 67 -13.27 -10.21 -1.15
CA HIS A 67 -13.05 -10.23 0.30
C HIS A 67 -14.01 -11.18 1.04
N LEU A 68 -15.29 -11.15 0.68
CA LEU A 68 -16.35 -11.92 1.36
C LEU A 68 -16.58 -13.30 0.75
N ARG A 69 -16.54 -13.40 -0.59
CA ARG A 69 -16.88 -14.61 -1.35
C ARG A 69 -15.67 -15.34 -1.93
N GLY A 70 -14.47 -14.76 -1.85
CA GLY A 70 -13.27 -15.32 -2.46
C GLY A 70 -13.19 -15.10 -3.97
N THR A 71 -12.06 -15.50 -4.55
CA THR A 71 -11.87 -15.49 -6.02
C THR A 71 -12.63 -16.65 -6.66
N LYS A 72 -12.90 -16.55 -7.97
CA LYS A 72 -13.57 -17.64 -8.71
C LYS A 72 -12.87 -19.00 -8.52
N GLU A 73 -11.54 -18.99 -8.50
CA GLU A 73 -10.72 -20.19 -8.31
C GLU A 73 -10.67 -20.69 -6.86
N ASN A 74 -11.03 -19.86 -5.88
CA ASN A 74 -10.98 -20.21 -4.46
C ASN A 74 -12.16 -19.55 -3.71
N PRO A 75 -13.35 -20.17 -3.77
CA PRO A 75 -14.55 -19.62 -3.14
C PRO A 75 -14.42 -19.64 -1.61
N LYS A 76 -14.91 -18.58 -0.97
CA LYS A 76 -14.95 -18.40 0.48
C LYS A 76 -16.40 -18.20 0.92
N ASN A 77 -16.78 -18.81 2.04
CA ASN A 77 -18.11 -18.64 2.61
C ASN A 77 -18.22 -17.27 3.30
N PRO A 78 -19.16 -16.38 2.91
CA PRO A 78 -19.30 -15.06 3.52
C PRO A 78 -19.62 -15.09 5.02
N GLN A 79 -20.36 -16.12 5.46
CA GLN A 79 -20.74 -16.31 6.87
C GLN A 79 -19.52 -16.50 7.79
N GLU A 80 -18.45 -17.12 7.29
CA GLU A 80 -17.22 -17.30 8.07
C GLU A 80 -16.40 -16.00 8.21
N VAL A 81 -16.55 -15.08 7.25
CA VAL A 81 -15.82 -13.80 7.23
C VAL A 81 -16.49 -12.78 8.14
N LEU A 82 -17.83 -12.73 8.14
CA LEU A 82 -18.61 -11.79 8.95
C LEU A 82 -18.87 -12.30 10.37
N GLY A 83 -18.95 -13.62 10.57
CA GLY A 83 -19.31 -14.24 11.86
C GLY A 83 -18.20 -14.29 12.92
N LYS A 84 -16.97 -13.84 12.60
CA LYS A 84 -15.85 -13.83 13.56
C LYS A 84 -15.63 -12.41 14.11
N PRO A 85 -16.02 -12.10 15.36
CA PRO A 85 -15.70 -10.82 15.96
C PRO A 85 -14.18 -10.78 16.23
N ALA A 86 -13.50 -9.85 15.55
CA ALA A 86 -12.23 -9.27 15.97
C ALA A 86 -11.10 -10.21 16.46
N VAL A 87 -10.64 -11.19 15.66
CA VAL A 87 -9.29 -11.78 15.88
C VAL A 87 -8.61 -12.10 14.55
N SER A 88 -7.41 -11.55 14.36
CA SER A 88 -6.37 -11.88 13.34
C SER A 88 -6.34 -11.10 12.01
N ILE A 89 -6.00 -9.81 12.06
CA ILE A 89 -5.24 -9.20 10.94
C ILE A 89 -3.76 -9.48 11.21
N THR A 90 -3.34 -10.74 11.00
CA THR A 90 -1.93 -11.08 10.86
C THR A 90 -1.82 -12.32 9.98
N THR A 91 -0.84 -12.29 9.08
CA THR A 91 -0.30 -13.41 8.29
C THR A 91 -1.05 -13.85 7.03
N ALA A 92 -0.72 -13.18 5.92
CA ALA A 92 -0.31 -13.86 4.69
C ALA A 92 0.90 -13.12 4.09
N LYS A 93 2.04 -13.23 4.79
CA LYS A 93 3.37 -13.01 4.20
C LYS A 93 3.60 -14.18 3.23
N THR A 94 3.64 -13.91 1.93
CA THR A 94 4.29 -14.81 0.98
C THR A 94 5.78 -14.80 1.30
N LYS A 95 6.25 -15.83 2.02
CA LYS A 95 7.66 -16.15 2.19
C LYS A 95 8.13 -16.86 0.92
N THR A 96 8.98 -16.22 0.13
CA THR A 96 9.95 -16.94 -0.70
C THR A 96 11.22 -17.10 0.14
N THR A 97 11.63 -18.34 0.30
CA THR A 97 12.86 -18.83 0.91
C THR A 97 14.09 -18.45 0.07
N ALA A 98 15.13 -17.91 0.72
CA ALA A 98 16.51 -18.08 0.26
C ALA A 98 17.43 -18.05 1.48
N ALA A 99 17.89 -19.23 1.87
CA ALA A 99 18.85 -19.46 2.93
C ALA A 99 20.28 -19.14 2.45
N LYS A 100 21.06 -18.61 3.39
CA LYS A 100 22.50 -18.32 3.35
C LYS A 100 23.33 -19.63 3.42
N PRO A 101 24.56 -19.68 2.90
CA PRO A 101 25.61 -20.52 3.49
C PRO A 101 26.71 -19.64 4.12
N ALA A 102 27.29 -20.14 5.22
CA ALA A 102 28.34 -19.50 6.02
C ALA A 102 29.56 -20.42 6.16
N SER A 103 30.79 -19.85 6.16
CA SER A 103 32.05 -20.32 6.79
C SER A 103 33.20 -19.33 6.40
N ASN A 104 33.70 -18.36 7.20
CA ASN A 104 34.52 -18.28 8.46
C ASN A 104 36.05 -18.54 8.24
N PRO A 105 37.06 -18.06 9.04
CA PRO A 105 37.17 -17.04 10.15
C PRO A 105 38.46 -16.11 10.19
N GLN A 106 38.58 -15.30 11.29
CA GLN A 106 39.80 -14.76 11.98
C GLN A 106 40.35 -13.37 11.54
N ALA A 107 40.74 -12.38 12.37
CA ALA A 107 40.90 -12.24 13.84
C ALA A 107 41.18 -10.76 14.25
N LYS A 108 40.88 -10.41 15.53
CA LYS A 108 41.53 -9.42 16.44
C LYS A 108 41.15 -7.91 16.42
N LYS A 109 40.66 -7.47 17.60
CA LYS A 109 40.54 -6.10 18.19
C LYS A 109 41.93 -5.61 18.72
N PRO A 110 42.21 -4.32 19.09
CA PRO A 110 41.40 -3.46 20.00
C PRO A 110 41.39 -1.93 19.75
N ALA A 111 40.76 -1.22 20.70
CA ALA A 111 40.27 0.18 20.76
C ALA A 111 41.29 1.34 20.65
N ASP A 112 40.85 2.55 20.24
CA ASP A 112 40.93 3.83 21.01
C ASP A 112 40.30 5.08 20.31
N LYS A 113 39.50 5.85 21.07
CA LYS A 113 39.21 7.32 21.08
C LYS A 113 38.62 8.12 19.87
N LYS A 114 37.72 9.04 20.25
CA LYS A 114 36.84 9.98 19.51
C LYS A 114 37.58 11.18 18.85
N LYS A 115 37.10 11.71 17.69
CA LYS A 115 36.48 13.07 17.43
C LYS A 115 36.43 13.45 15.89
N PRO A 116 35.73 14.54 15.46
CA PRO A 116 34.49 14.59 14.64
C PRO A 116 34.67 14.70 13.10
N PRO A 117 33.59 14.68 12.28
CA PRO A 117 33.72 14.64 10.80
C PRO A 117 33.95 16.02 10.18
N VAL A 118 34.98 16.11 9.34
CA VAL A 118 35.26 17.26 8.45
C VAL A 118 34.40 17.12 7.20
N ARG A 119 33.59 18.15 6.89
CA ARG A 119 32.84 18.26 5.63
C ARG A 119 33.81 18.62 4.50
N VAL A 120 33.88 17.79 3.47
CA VAL A 120 34.48 18.16 2.18
C VAL A 120 33.38 18.10 1.13
N VAL A 121 32.84 19.27 0.81
CA VAL A 121 32.07 19.49 -0.43
C VAL A 121 33.10 19.76 -1.51
N GLU A 122 33.15 18.93 -2.54
CA GLU A 122 33.78 19.32 -3.79
C GLU A 122 32.99 18.80 -4.99
N ASN A 123 32.74 19.73 -5.90
CA ASN A 123 31.75 19.70 -6.96
C ASN A 123 32.24 18.87 -8.15
N VAL A 124 31.43 17.92 -8.64
CA VAL A 124 31.69 17.26 -9.93
C VAL A 124 30.71 17.82 -10.98
N LYS A 125 31.26 18.60 -11.92
CA LYS A 125 30.60 19.15 -13.12
C LYS A 125 30.28 18.03 -14.13
N PHE A 126 29.05 18.03 -14.64
CA PHE A 126 28.64 17.30 -15.84
C PHE A 126 28.60 18.23 -17.06
N ASN A 127 29.08 17.76 -18.21
CA ASN A 127 28.65 18.09 -19.59
C ASN A 127 29.76 17.67 -20.59
N ASN A 128 29.52 17.21 -21.81
CA ASN A 128 28.36 16.70 -22.55
C ASN A 128 28.99 16.15 -23.85
N GLY A 129 28.82 14.86 -24.16
CA GLY A 129 29.47 14.22 -25.31
C GLY A 129 28.91 14.70 -26.64
N LYS A 130 29.73 15.39 -27.44
CA LYS A 130 29.38 15.87 -28.79
C LYS A 130 30.01 14.93 -29.83
N ASP A 131 29.32 13.84 -30.14
CA ASP A 131 29.68 12.93 -31.22
C ASP A 131 28.89 13.32 -32.49
N ARG A 132 29.57 13.84 -33.51
CA ARG A 132 29.03 13.95 -34.88
C ARG A 132 30.12 13.72 -35.93
N LYS A 133 30.14 12.48 -36.41
CA LYS A 133 30.30 12.00 -37.79
C LYS A 133 31.41 12.58 -38.68
N LYS A 134 32.33 11.69 -39.06
CA LYS A 134 33.17 11.72 -40.27
C LYS A 134 32.33 11.92 -41.55
N LYS A 135 32.77 12.84 -42.42
CA LYS A 135 33.08 12.56 -43.83
C LYS A 135 34.07 13.60 -44.33
#